data_AF-A0A1X7ULY2-F1
#
_entry.id   AF-A0A1X7ULY2-F1
#
_cell.length_a   1.000
_cell.length_b   1.000
_cell.length_c   1.000
_cell.angle_alpha   90.00
_cell.angle_beta   90.00
_cell.angle_gamma   90.00
#
_symmetry.space_group_name_H-M   'P 1'
#
loop_
_entity.id
_entity.type
_entity.pdbx_description
1 polymer ?
#
loop_
_entity_poly.entity_id
_entity_poly.type
_entity_poly.pdbx_seq_one_letter_code
_entity_poly.pdbx_strand_id
1 'polypeptide(L)'
;MDAFSSPLSADSLHISPMGMIPQKNKPGKWRLTVDLSSPKGNIVNDGISSELASVQYSSVDCLALLIQQSKRGAMLVKADI
;
A
#
# COMPACT_ATOMS: atom_id res chain seq x y z
N MET A 1 10.22 27.06 -19.77
CA MET A 1 11.69 27.09 -19.69
C MET A 1 12.02 27.93 -18.47
N ASP A 2 12.51 27.45 -17.31
CA ASP A 2 12.99 26.14 -16.86
C ASP A 2 12.86 26.12 -15.32
N ALA A 3 12.23 25.10 -14.74
CA ALA A 3 12.05 24.94 -13.29
C ALA A 3 12.94 23.82 -12.72
N PHE A 4 14.16 23.67 -13.24
CA PHE A 4 15.14 22.65 -12.83
C PHE A 4 16.56 23.25 -12.65
N SER A 5 16.67 24.48 -12.16
CA SER A 5 17.93 25.24 -12.21
C SER A 5 18.94 24.97 -11.08
N SER A 6 18.69 24.06 -10.14
CA SER A 6 19.69 23.67 -9.14
C SER A 6 19.59 22.16 -8.86
N PRO A 7 20.71 21.41 -8.84
CA PRO A 7 20.66 20.03 -8.39
C PRO A 7 20.16 20.02 -6.94
N LEU A 8 19.17 19.19 -6.65
CA LEU A 8 18.76 18.90 -5.28
C LEU A 8 20.02 18.51 -4.49
N SER A 9 20.28 19.17 -3.37
CA SER A 9 21.35 18.76 -2.46
C SER A 9 21.15 17.29 -2.12
N ALA A 10 22.23 16.49 -2.14
CA ALA A 10 22.16 15.05 -1.89
C ALA A 10 21.41 14.72 -0.58
N ASP A 11 21.49 15.63 0.40
CA ASP A 11 20.84 15.53 1.71
C ASP A 11 19.30 15.61 1.67
N SER A 12 18.72 16.07 0.56
CA SER A 12 17.27 16.15 0.33
C SER A 12 16.70 15.01 -0.50
N LEU A 13 17.56 14.08 -0.96
CA LEU A 13 17.15 12.97 -1.79
C LEU A 13 16.84 11.74 -0.95
N HIS A 14 15.62 11.23 -1.09
CA HIS A 14 15.20 9.96 -0.50
C HIS A 14 15.28 8.85 -1.57
N ILE A 15 16.09 7.82 -1.31
CA ILE A 15 16.37 6.75 -2.28
C ILE A 15 15.83 5.42 -1.74
N SER A 16 14.90 4.83 -2.49
CA SER A 16 14.34 3.51 -2.22
C SER A 16 14.74 2.51 -3.31
N PRO A 17 15.29 1.34 -2.97
CA PRO A 17 15.51 0.24 -3.90
C PRO A 17 14.21 -0.20 -4.56
N MET A 18 14.32 -0.75 -5.77
CA MET A 18 13.19 -1.31 -6.50
C MET A 18 13.54 -2.70 -7.03
N GLY A 19 12.56 -3.61 -7.03
CA GLY A 19 12.69 -4.96 -7.53
C GLY A 19 11.55 -5.32 -8.49
N MET A 20 11.83 -6.21 -9.44
CA MET A 20 10.82 -6.76 -10.34
C MET A 20 10.58 -8.23 -10.05
N ILE A 21 9.31 -8.61 -9.90
CA ILE A 21 8.89 -9.98 -9.57
C ILE A 21 7.94 -10.47 -10.66
N PRO A 22 8.15 -11.66 -11.26
CA PRO A 22 7.20 -12.25 -12.20
C PRO A 22 5.83 -12.46 -11.53
N GLN A 23 4.74 -12.13 -12.23
CA GLN A 23 3.41 -12.41 -11.72
C GLN A 23 3.06 -13.89 -11.90
N LYS A 24 2.73 -14.56 -10.78
CA LYS A 24 2.27 -15.94 -10.81
C LYS A 24 1.06 -16.09 -11.73
N ASN A 25 1.08 -17.15 -12.56
CA ASN A 25 0.02 -17.48 -13.52
C ASN A 25 -0.27 -16.41 -14.59
N LYS A 26 0.64 -15.44 -14.81
CA LYS A 26 0.50 -14.42 -15.85
C LYS A 26 1.81 -14.29 -16.64
N PRO A 27 2.07 -15.19 -17.61
CA PRO A 27 3.29 -15.18 -18.41
C PRO A 27 3.54 -13.81 -19.04
N GLY A 28 4.80 -13.36 -19.03
CA GLY A 28 5.19 -12.06 -19.57
C GLY A 28 4.79 -10.85 -18.72
N LYS A 29 4.04 -11.02 -17.61
CA LYS A 29 3.71 -9.93 -16.70
C LYS A 29 4.64 -9.89 -15.49
N TRP A 30 5.08 -8.69 -15.16
CA TRP A 30 5.96 -8.41 -14.02
C TRP A 30 5.27 -7.44 -13.06
N ARG A 31 5.65 -7.48 -11.79
CA ARG A 31 5.27 -6.50 -10.77
C ARG A 31 6.53 -5.78 -10.33
N LEU A 32 6.52 -4.45 -10.44
CA LEU A 32 7.52 -3.60 -9.82
C LEU A 32 7.12 -3.40 -8.35
N THR A 33 8.08 -3.56 -7.44
CA THR A 33 7.92 -3.29 -6.00
C THR A 33 9.00 -2.30 -5.59
N VAL A 34 8.61 -1.27 -4.83
CA VAL A 34 9.54 -0.28 -4.26
C VAL A 34 9.66 -0.55 -2.76
N ASP A 35 10.87 -0.53 -2.23
CA ASP A 35 11.13 -0.73 -0.80
C ASP A 35 10.92 0.57 -0.02
N LEU A 36 9.71 0.74 0.50
CA LEU A 36 9.34 1.90 1.32
C LEU A 36 9.95 1.87 2.73
N SER A 37 10.61 0.77 3.12
CA SER A 37 11.36 0.64 4.38
C SER A 37 12.82 1.09 4.26
N SER A 38 13.24 1.53 3.07
CA SER A 38 14.56 2.11 2.84
C SER A 38 14.49 3.64 2.72
N PRO A 39 15.52 4.38 3.17
CA PRO A 39 16.67 3.89 3.91
C PRO A 39 16.31 3.57 5.37
N LYS A 40 17.09 2.68 5.97
CA LYS A 40 16.86 2.24 7.36
C LYS A 40 16.91 3.46 8.30
N GLY A 41 15.89 3.60 9.15
CA GLY A 41 15.78 4.70 10.11
C GLY A 41 15.14 5.98 9.53
N ASN A 42 14.82 6.00 8.23
CA ASN A 42 14.05 7.06 7.60
C ASN A 42 13.13 6.45 6.53
N ILE A 43 12.18 5.63 6.99
CA ILE A 43 11.28 4.90 6.09
C ILE A 43 10.23 5.86 5.52
N VAL A 44 9.82 5.64 4.27
CA VAL A 44 8.91 6.55 3.54
C VAL A 44 7.60 6.75 4.32
N ASN A 45 7.07 5.66 4.87
CA ASN A 45 5.76 5.67 5.53
C ASN A 45 5.72 6.53 6.80
N ASP A 46 6.86 6.72 7.49
CA ASP A 46 6.92 7.54 8.71
C ASP A 46 6.75 9.03 8.40
N GLY A 47 7.05 9.45 7.17
CA GLY A 47 6.87 10.83 6.71
C GLY A 47 5.44 11.18 6.31
N ILE A 48 4.52 10.19 6.28
CA ILE A 48 3.15 10.40 5.82
C ILE A 48 2.25 10.65 7.03
N SER A 49 1.62 11.83 7.07
CA SER A 49 0.66 12.15 8.13
C SER A 49 -0.52 11.17 8.13
N SER A 50 -0.90 10.70 9.32
CA SER A 50 -2.06 9.83 9.51
C SER A 50 -3.37 10.51 9.10
N GLU A 51 -3.44 11.84 9.14
CA GLU A 51 -4.61 12.59 8.66
C GLU A 51 -4.81 12.45 7.14
N LEU A 52 -3.73 12.24 6.39
CA LEU A 52 -3.76 12.13 4.93
C LEU A 52 -3.90 10.68 4.43
N ALA A 53 -3.51 9.70 5.25
CA ALA A 53 -3.36 8.31 4.82
C ALA A 53 -3.93 7.27 5.80
N SER A 54 -4.76 7.67 6.76
CA SER A 54 -5.44 6.71 7.63
C SER A 54 -6.59 6.02 6.90
N VAL A 55 -6.62 4.69 7.03
CA VAL A 55 -7.74 3.85 6.58
C VAL A 55 -8.22 3.06 7.77
N GLN A 56 -9.53 3.11 8.03
CA GLN A 56 -10.16 2.29 9.05
C GLN A 56 -10.79 1.07 8.39
N TYR A 57 -10.30 -0.11 8.76
CA TYR A 57 -10.88 -1.38 8.35
C TYR A 57 -11.78 -1.93 9.46
N SER A 58 -12.88 -2.57 9.09
CA SER A 58 -13.67 -3.37 10.03
C SER A 58 -12.84 -4.56 10.51
N SER A 59 -12.92 -4.90 11.79
CA SER A 59 -12.26 -6.10 12.32
C SER A 59 -12.95 -7.37 11.84
N VAL A 60 -12.19 -8.47 11.83
CA VAL A 60 -12.73 -9.81 11.52
C VAL A 60 -13.85 -10.18 12.51
N ASP A 61 -13.70 -9.82 13.79
CA ASP A 61 -14.73 -10.08 14.81
C ASP A 61 -16.03 -9.32 14.54
N CYS A 62 -15.94 -8.06 14.12
CA CYS A 62 -17.12 -7.31 13.68
C CYS A 62 -17.83 -8.02 12.53
N LEU A 63 -17.08 -8.48 11.52
CA LEU A 63 -17.65 -9.21 10.39
C LEU A 63 -18.26 -10.55 10.83
N ALA A 64 -17.60 -11.27 11.74
CA ALA A 64 -18.10 -12.54 12.26
C ALA A 64 -19.42 -12.37 13.02
N LEU A 65 -19.54 -11.32 13.84
CA LEU A 65 -20.79 -10.98 14.53
C LEU A 65 -21.92 -10.64 13.56
N LEU A 66 -21.64 -9.88 12.50
CA LEU A 66 -22.63 -9.57 11.46
C LEU A 66 -23.15 -10.83 10.77
N ILE A 67 -22.25 -11.78 10.48
CA ILE A 67 -22.62 -13.07 9.89
C ILE A 67 -23.43 -13.90 10.89
N GLN A 68 -23.03 -13.96 12.15
CA GLN A 68 -23.74 -14.74 13.18
C GLN A 68 -25.16 -14.22 13.42
N GLN A 69 -25.36 -12.90 13.37
CA GLN A 69 -26.67 -12.27 13.50
C GLN A 69 -27.56 -12.46 12.26
N SER A 70 -26.98 -12.89 11.14
CA SER A 70 -27.72 -13.14 9.91
C SER A 70 -28.59 -14.41 10.04
N LYS A 71 -29.79 -14.37 9.45
CA LYS A 71 -30.73 -15.50 9.52
C LYS A 71 -30.27 -16.65 8.61
N ARG A 72 -30.72 -17.86 8.92
CA ARG A 72 -30.54 -19.03 8.05
C ARG A 72 -31.07 -18.72 6.65
N GLY A 73 -30.25 -18.94 5.64
CA GLY A 73 -30.55 -18.60 4.24
C GLY A 73 -30.06 -17.22 3.79
N ALA A 74 -29.38 -16.45 4.64
CA ALA A 74 -28.70 -15.22 4.23
C ALA A 74 -27.61 -15.51 3.17
N MET A 75 -27.49 -14.61 2.20
CA MET A 75 -26.48 -14.66 1.15
C MET A 75 -25.38 -13.65 1.44
N LEU A 76 -24.13 -14.07 1.27
CA LEU A 76 -22.95 -13.20 1.39
C LEU A 76 -22.30 -13.03 0.02
N VAL A 77 -21.93 -11.80 -0.32
CA VAL A 77 -21.25 -11.46 -1.57
C VAL A 77 -19.91 -10.82 -1.25
N LYS A 78 -18.87 -11.22 -1.98
CA LYS A 78 -17.57 -10.56 -1.99
C LYS A 78 -17.47 -9.72 -3.27
N ALA A 79 -17.19 -8.44 -3.12
CA ALA A 79 -16.81 -7.56 -4.20
C ALA A 79 -15.39 -7.04 -3.93
N ASP A 80 -14.58 -6.98 -4.98
CA ASP A 80 -13.25 -6.38 -4.96
C ASP A 80 -13.31 -5.04 -5.71
N ILE A 81 -12.60 -4.02 -5.21
CA ILE A 81 -12.47 -2.69 -5.83
C ILE A 81 -11.29 -2.69 -6.79
#